data_AF-A0AA87IF03-F1
#
_entry.id   AF-A0AA87IF03-F1
#
_cell.length_a   1.000
_cell.length_b   1.000
_cell.length_c   1.000
_cell.angle_alpha   90.00
_cell.angle_beta   90.00
_cell.angle_gamma   90.00
#
_symmetry.space_group_name_H-M   'P 1'
#
loop_
_entity.id
_entity.type
_entity.pdbx_description
1 polymer ?
#
loop_
_entity_poly.entity_id
_entity_poly.type
_entity_poly.pdbx_seq_one_letter_code
_entity_poly.pdbx_strand_id
1 'polypeptide(L)'
;MGATEVAALSIVGVLIAMDYLTGLMKAVHAHDISSEKMREGLWHKSGLVLVMLLAEIVERGQSWLDMGYAVPLIVPAAAYISITEISSIIENIAELNPELRDSPLLDLFRSEKEKGDK
;
A
#
# COMPACT_ATOMS: atom_id res chain seq x y z
N MET A 1 6.25 8.77 20.53
CA MET A 1 6.12 8.85 19.06
C MET A 1 5.99 10.30 18.67
N GLY A 2 6.74 10.72 17.66
CA GLY A 2 6.63 12.07 17.11
C GLY A 2 5.31 12.27 16.35
N ALA A 3 4.88 13.51 16.18
CA ALA A 3 3.67 13.83 15.41
C ALA A 3 3.71 13.26 13.98
N THR A 4 4.89 13.27 13.35
CA THR A 4 5.12 12.72 12.01
C THR A 4 4.94 11.21 11.94
N GLU A 5 5.38 10.46 12.96
CA GLU A 5 5.22 8.99 13.02
C GLU A 5 3.75 8.61 13.18
N VAL A 6 3.02 9.32 14.05
CA VAL A 6 1.59 9.11 14.24
C VAL A 6 0.81 9.42 12.96
N ALA A 7 1.16 10.51 12.28
CA ALA A 7 0.57 10.86 10.99
C ALA A 7 0.86 9.78 9.93
N ALA A 8 2.11 9.32 9.84
CA ALA A 8 2.55 8.28 8.90
C ALA A 8 1.77 6.97 9.07
N LEU A 9 1.64 6.49 10.32
CA LEU A 9 0.86 5.29 10.62
C LEU A 9 -0.63 5.46 10.32
N SER A 10 -1.19 6.63 10.63
CA SER A 10 -2.60 6.93 10.35
C SER A 10 -2.88 6.95 8.84
N ILE A 11 -2.01 7.60 8.06
CA ILE A 11 -2.11 7.66 6.59
C ILE A 11 -2.04 6.25 6.00
N VAL A 12 -1.04 5.46 6.39
CA VAL A 12 -0.90 4.07 5.92
C VAL A 12 -2.14 3.24 6.26
N GLY A 13 -2.65 3.35 7.49
CA GLY A 13 -3.86 2.62 7.89
C GLY A 13 -5.09 2.99 7.06
N VAL A 14 -5.28 4.28 6.78
CA VAL A 14 -6.38 4.75 5.92
C VAL A 14 -6.21 4.26 4.48
N LEU A 15 -4.99 4.29 3.93
CA LEU A 15 -4.73 3.84 2.56
C LEU A 15 -4.99 2.34 2.40
N ILE A 16 -4.51 1.49 3.32
CA ILE A 16 -4.76 0.04 3.30
C ILE A 16 -6.27 -0.25 3.37
N ALA A 17 -6.98 0.46 4.24
CA ALA A 17 -8.43 0.30 4.37
C ALA A 17 -9.16 0.73 3.09
N MET A 18 -8.80 1.88 2.52
CA MET A 18 -9.37 2.38 1.28
C MET A 18 -9.09 1.43 0.11
N ASP A 19 -7.88 0.91 0.00
CA ASP A 19 -7.55 -0.05 -1.06
C ASP A 19 -8.31 -1.37 -0.91
N TYR A 20 -8.55 -1.82 0.32
CA TYR A 20 -9.39 -2.99 0.54
C TYR A 20 -10.83 -2.74 0.08
N LEU A 21 -11.37 -1.57 0.39
CA LEU A 21 -12.70 -1.17 -0.04
C LEU A 21 -12.81 -1.05 -1.57
N THR A 22 -11.83 -0.43 -2.24
CA THR A 22 -11.84 -0.32 -3.71
C THR A 22 -11.68 -1.68 -4.39
N GLY A 23 -10.81 -2.55 -3.87
CA GLY A 23 -10.67 -3.93 -4.34
C GLY A 23 -11.96 -4.75 -4.15
N LEU A 24 -12.67 -4.55 -3.04
CA LEU A 24 -13.98 -5.18 -2.81
C LEU A 24 -15.03 -4.66 -3.80
N MET A 25 -15.13 -3.34 -3.99
CA MET A 25 -16.06 -2.74 -4.95
C MET A 25 -15.83 -3.29 -6.36
N LYS A 26 -14.57 -3.41 -6.77
CA LYS A 26 -14.15 -4.01 -8.04
C LYS A 26 -14.62 -5.46 -8.19
N ALA A 27 -14.38 -6.30 -7.17
CA ALA A 27 -14.83 -7.70 -7.18
C ALA A 27 -16.37 -7.82 -7.25
N VAL A 28 -17.08 -6.93 -6.54
CA VAL A 28 -18.56 -6.85 -6.59
C VAL A 28 -19.03 -6.46 -7.99
N HIS A 29 -18.44 -5.43 -8.59
CA HIS A 29 -18.79 -4.97 -9.94
C HIS A 29 -18.52 -6.04 -11.00
N ALA A 30 -17.44 -6.81 -10.87
CA ALA A 30 -17.11 -7.92 -11.75
C ALA A 30 -17.94 -9.20 -11.50
N HIS A 31 -18.85 -9.20 -10.51
CA HIS A 31 -19.57 -10.40 -10.03
C HIS A 31 -18.64 -11.59 -9.68
N ASP A 32 -17.39 -11.30 -9.29
CA ASP A 32 -16.33 -12.29 -9.02
C ASP A 32 -15.89 -12.23 -7.55
N ILE A 33 -16.88 -12.20 -6.65
CA ILE A 33 -16.63 -12.21 -5.21
C ILE A 33 -16.25 -13.63 -4.79
N SER A 34 -14.94 -13.87 -4.66
CA SER A 34 -14.40 -15.07 -4.03
C SER A 34 -13.78 -14.72 -2.68
N SER A 35 -14.25 -15.39 -1.62
CA SER A 35 -13.68 -15.27 -0.28
C SER A 35 -12.21 -15.68 -0.22
N GLU A 36 -11.78 -16.58 -1.12
CA GLU A 36 -10.37 -16.96 -1.26
C GLU A 36 -9.53 -15.80 -1.82
N LYS A 37 -9.95 -15.21 -2.95
CA LYS A 37 -9.28 -14.04 -3.56
C LYS A 37 -9.20 -12.86 -2.58
N MET A 38 -10.30 -12.57 -1.88
CA MET A 38 -10.32 -11.51 -0.87
C MET A 38 -9.38 -11.78 0.31
N ARG A 39 -9.29 -13.04 0.77
CA ARG A 39 -8.38 -13.45 1.83
C ARG A 39 -6.92 -13.35 1.39
N GLU A 40 -6.60 -13.74 0.16
CA GLU A 40 -5.25 -13.58 -0.42
C GLU A 40 -4.85 -12.10 -0.54
N GLY A 41 -5.77 -11.23 -0.95
CA GLY A 41 -5.55 -9.78 -0.96
C GLY A 41 -5.28 -9.23 0.44
N LEU A 42 -6.02 -9.70 1.45
CA LEU A 42 -5.75 -9.35 2.86
C LEU A 42 -4.40 -9.86 3.35
N TRP A 43 -3.96 -11.06 2.93
CA TRP A 43 -2.65 -11.58 3.31
C TRP A 43 -1.50 -10.72 2.78
N HIS A 44 -1.59 -10.26 1.52
CA HIS A 44 -0.59 -9.34 0.97
C HIS A 44 -0.52 -8.03 1.76
N LYS A 45 -1.67 -7.44 2.08
CA LYS A 45 -1.76 -6.20 2.88
C LYS A 45 -1.27 -6.39 4.31
N SER A 46 -1.53 -7.55 4.91
CA SER A 46 -1.01 -7.88 6.24
C SER A 46 0.52 -7.90 6.26
N GLY A 47 1.16 -8.30 5.16
CA GLY A 47 2.61 -8.18 4.99
C GLY A 47 3.10 -6.74 5.09
N LEU A 48 2.38 -5.79 4.49
CA LEU A 48 2.71 -4.36 4.57
C LEU A 48 2.54 -3.82 6.00
N VAL A 49 1.50 -4.26 6.72
CA VAL A 49 1.33 -3.95 8.15
C VAL A 49 2.50 -4.50 8.97
N LEU A 50 2.94 -5.73 8.69
CA LEU A 50 4.09 -6.33 9.37
C LEU A 50 5.40 -5.58 9.06
N VAL A 51 5.57 -5.05 7.85
CA VAL A 51 6.72 -4.18 7.51
C VAL A 51 6.71 -2.90 8.35
N MET A 52 5.55 -2.24 8.51
CA MET A 52 5.44 -1.08 9.41
C MET A 52 5.76 -1.44 10.86
N LEU A 53 5.22 -2.56 11.35
CA LEU A 53 5.50 -3.02 12.71
C LEU A 53 6.98 -3.36 12.92
N LEU A 54 7.64 -3.94 11.92
CA LEU A 54 9.07 -4.21 11.98
C LEU A 54 9.89 -2.91 12.00
N ALA A 55 9.55 -1.94 11.13
CA ALA A 55 10.20 -0.63 11.11
C ALA A 55 10.10 0.05 12.49
N GLU A 56 8.92 -0.01 13.09
CA GLU A 56 8.61 0.52 14.41
C GLU A 56 9.43 -0.14 15.55
N ILE A 57 9.53 -1.47 15.52
CA ILE A 57 10.34 -2.24 16.49
C ILE A 57 11.82 -1.91 16.35
N VAL A 58 12.34 -1.92 15.12
CA VAL A 58 13.76 -1.68 14.87
C VAL A 58 14.11 -0.23 15.23
N GLU A 59 13.33 0.74 14.76
CA GLU A 59 13.64 2.15 14.98
C GLU A 59 13.70 2.49 16.48
N ARG A 60 12.73 2.02 17.26
CA ARG A 60 12.73 2.22 18.72
C ARG A 60 13.73 1.34 19.45
N GLY A 61 13.96 0.13 18.95
CA GLY A 61 14.94 -0.82 19.49
C GLY A 61 16.35 -0.25 19.50
N GLN A 62 16.69 0.64 18.56
CA GLN A 62 17.99 1.35 18.52
C GLN A 62 18.27 2.19 19.78
N SER A 63 17.25 2.58 20.57
CA SER A 63 17.49 3.26 21.85
C SER A 63 17.98 2.32 22.96
N TRP A 64 17.74 1.01 22.82
CA TRP A 64 18.12 -0.03 23.77
C TRP A 64 19.38 -0.79 23.31
N LEU A 65 19.56 -0.88 22.00
CA LEU A 65 20.72 -1.45 21.34
C LEU A 65 21.58 -0.27 20.87
N ASP A 66 22.58 0.12 21.65
CA ASP A 66 23.49 1.22 21.28
C ASP A 66 24.27 0.85 20.01
N MET A 67 23.72 1.24 18.86
CA MET A 67 24.22 0.90 17.53
C MET A 67 25.23 1.94 17.01
N GLY A 68 25.47 3.03 17.76
CA GLY A 68 26.33 4.15 17.33
C GLY A 68 25.73 5.06 16.25
N TYR A 69 24.52 4.77 15.77
CA TYR A 69 23.75 5.58 14.82
C TYR A 69 22.25 5.29 14.95
N ALA A 70 21.40 6.21 14.49
CA ALA A 70 19.95 6.04 14.45
C ALA A 70 19.47 6.07 12.99
N VAL A 71 18.78 5.01 12.57
CA VAL A 71 18.14 4.92 11.25
C VAL A 71 16.65 5.22 11.39
N PRO A 72 16.11 6.25 10.71
CA PRO A 72 14.68 6.51 10.66
C PRO A 72 14.03 5.57 9.64
N LEU A 73 13.32 4.55 10.09
CA LEU A 73 12.69 3.49 9.28
C LEU A 73 11.18 3.68 9.11
N ILE A 74 10.49 4.24 10.11
CA ILE A 74 9.03 4.41 10.12
C ILE A 74 8.59 5.28 8.93
N VAL A 75 9.24 6.43 8.72
CA VAL A 75 8.86 7.37 7.66
C VAL A 75 9.11 6.79 6.26
N PRO A 76 10.29 6.22 5.93
CA PRO A 76 10.50 5.55 4.64
C PRO A 76 9.55 4.36 4.41
N ALA A 77 9.32 3.52 5.42
CA ALA A 77 8.39 2.40 5.31
C ALA A 77 6.96 2.90 5.01
N ALA A 78 6.52 3.94 5.69
CA ALA A 78 5.21 4.55 5.45
C ALA A 78 5.09 5.15 4.04
N ALA A 79 6.14 5.83 3.56
CA ALA A 79 6.17 6.37 2.20
C ALA A 79 6.08 5.27 1.14
N TYR A 80 6.85 4.19 1.29
CA TYR A 80 6.81 3.03 0.40
C TYR A 80 5.40 2.41 0.35
N ILE A 81 4.83 2.09 1.51
CA ILE A 81 3.50 1.48 1.59
C ILE A 81 2.43 2.43 1.03
N SER A 82 2.53 3.73 1.31
CA SER A 82 1.58 4.70 0.78
C SER A 82 1.57 4.70 -0.75
N ILE A 83 2.74 4.64 -1.39
CA ILE A 83 2.85 4.55 -2.85
C ILE A 83 2.22 3.25 -3.36
N THR A 84 2.54 2.11 -2.72
CA THR A 84 1.98 0.81 -3.10
C THR A 84 0.45 0.77 -3.01
N GLU A 85 -0.13 1.27 -1.93
CA GLU A 85 -1.58 1.31 -1.74
C GLU A 85 -2.24 2.30 -2.71
N ILE A 86 -1.66 3.48 -2.93
CA ILE A 86 -2.17 4.46 -3.92
C ILE A 86 -2.20 3.83 -5.32
N SER A 87 -1.14 3.12 -5.72
CA SER A 87 -1.11 2.42 -7.00
C SER A 87 -2.22 1.37 -7.11
N SER A 88 -2.46 0.59 -6.06
CA SER A 88 -3.53 -0.42 -6.07
C SER A 88 -4.93 0.19 -6.08
N ILE A 89 -5.14 1.30 -5.36
CA ILE A 89 -6.40 2.06 -5.37
C ILE A 89 -6.71 2.56 -6.78
N ILE A 90 -5.70 3.12 -7.45
CA ILE A 90 -5.83 3.65 -8.80
C ILE A 90 -6.17 2.52 -9.79
N GLU A 91 -5.52 1.35 -9.68
CA GLU A 91 -5.83 0.18 -10.50
C GLU A 91 -7.28 -0.30 -10.28
N ASN A 92 -7.72 -0.38 -9.01
CA ASN A 92 -9.08 -0.78 -8.67
C ASN A 92 -10.13 0.22 -9.21
N ILE A 93 -9.84 1.53 -9.16
CA ILE A 93 -10.72 2.58 -9.71
C ILE A 93 -10.75 2.52 -11.25
N ALA A 94 -9.62 2.29 -11.91
CA ALA A 94 -9.55 2.21 -13.37
C ALA A 94 -10.36 1.04 -13.95
N GLU A 95 -10.39 -0.09 -13.23
CA GLU A 95 -11.25 -1.22 -13.59
C GLU A 95 -12.73 -0.94 -13.34
N LEU A 96 -13.07 -0.18 -12.29
CA LEU A 96 -14.43 0.24 -11.98
C LEU A 96 -14.97 1.31 -12.93
N ASN A 97 -14.11 2.23 -13.38
CA ASN A 97 -14.47 3.32 -14.27
C ASN A 97 -13.51 3.39 -15.48
N PRO A 98 -13.91 2.77 -16.61
CA PRO A 98 -13.10 2.75 -17.83
C PRO A 98 -12.77 4.14 -18.39
N GLU A 99 -13.58 5.16 -18.14
CA GLU A 99 -13.30 6.53 -18.62
C GLU A 99 -12.07 7.14 -17.92
N LEU A 100 -11.81 6.73 -16.67
CA LEU A 100 -10.60 7.12 -15.94
C LEU A 100 -9.38 6.32 -16.43
N ARG A 101 -9.57 5.10 -16.94
CA ARG A 101 -8.50 4.23 -17.46
C ARG A 101 -7.68 4.87 -18.57
N ASP A 102 -8.32 5.73 -19.37
CA ASP A 102 -7.71 6.44 -20.49
C ASP A 102 -7.31 7.89 -20.13
N SER A 103 -7.33 8.23 -18.84
CA SER A 103 -6.96 9.56 -18.38
C SER A 103 -5.44 9.72 -18.20
N PRO A 104 -4.87 10.92 -18.42
CA PRO A 104 -3.45 11.21 -18.18
C PRO A 104 -2.99 10.95 -16.75
N LEU A 105 -3.92 10.94 -15.78
CA LEU A 105 -3.66 10.61 -14.39
C LEU A 105 -3.15 9.17 -14.25
N LEU A 106 -3.74 8.23 -14.97
CA LEU A 106 -3.38 6.80 -14.90
C LEU A 106 -2.11 6.46 -15.68
N ASP A 107 -1.77 7.25 -16.70
CA ASP A 107 -0.50 7.12 -17.42
C ASP A 107 0.73 7.43 -16.52
N LEU A 108 0.58 8.28 -15.50
CA LEU A 108 1.64 8.54 -14.51
C LEU A 108 1.94 7.33 -13.60
N PHE A 109 0.99 6.40 -13.47
CA PHE A 109 1.09 5.24 -12.58
C PHE A 109 1.14 3.90 -13.34
N ARG A 110 1.03 3.90 -14.68
CA ARG A 110 1.38 2.74 -15.50
C ARG A 110 2.87 2.46 -15.33
N SER A 111 3.18 1.48 -14.49
CA SER A 111 4.44 0.76 -14.59
C SER A 111 4.53 0.20 -16.01
N GLU A 112 5.64 0.42 -16.73
CA GLU A 112 5.94 -0.22 -18.02
C GLU A 112 6.06 -1.76 -17.83
N LYS A 113 4.96 -2.45 -17.54
CA LYS A 113 4.83 -3.88 -17.76
C LYS A 113 4.30 -4.09 -19.17
N GLU A 114 5.12 -3.75 -20.16
CA GLU A 114 5.09 -4.34 -21.50
C GLU A 114 6.16 -3.68 -22.40
N LYS A 115 7.37 -4.25 -22.38
CA LYS A 115 8.24 -4.36 -23.56
C LYS A 115 9.20 -5.52 -23.35
N GLY A 116 8.64 -6.72 -23.40
CA GLY A 116 9.38 -7.96 -23.24
C GLY A 116 8.70 -9.11 -23.97
N ASP A 117 8.40 -8.91 -25.26
CA ASP A 117 8.27 -10.02 -26.18
C ASP A 117 8.77 -9.60 -27.57
N LYS A 118 10.02 -9.98 -27.86
CA LYS A 118 10.61 -10.12 -29.18
C LYS A 118 11.55 -11.31 -29.14
#